data_AF-A0A5K1HDS3-F1
#
_entry.id   AF-A0A5K1HDS3-F1
#
_cell.length_a   1.000
_cell.length_b   1.000
_cell.length_c   1.000
_cell.angle_alpha   90.00
_cell.angle_beta   90.00
_cell.angle_gamma   90.00
#
_symmetry.space_group_name_H-M   'P 1'
#
loop_
_entity.id
_entity.type
_entity.pdbx_description
1 polymer ?
#
loop_
_entity_poly.entity_id
_entity_poly.type
_entity_poly.pdbx_seq_one_letter_code
_entity_poly.pdbx_strand_id
1 'polypeptide(L)'
;MSLLAYCYYMSQDFLNSARVYEQLSKFYPEVTEYKLYLAQSHYKNGDFDQALKVTQSINDPSSQQKVILLQSVIRYEQDEIQHAKSLLRQ
;
A
#
# COMPACT_ATOMS: atom_id res chain seq x y z
N MET A 1 0.07 14.98 -12.07
CA MET A 1 -0.11 13.53 -12.27
C MET A 1 0.72 12.78 -11.23
N SER A 2 1.72 12.04 -11.69
CA SER A 2 2.66 11.27 -10.86
C SER A 2 3.48 12.11 -9.87
N LEU A 3 3.98 13.28 -10.28
CA LEU A 3 4.76 14.16 -9.40
C LEU A 3 3.95 14.68 -8.20
N LEU A 4 2.65 14.96 -8.40
CA LEU A 4 1.78 15.43 -7.32
C LEU A 4 1.58 14.35 -6.25
N ALA A 5 1.36 13.10 -6.67
CA ALA A 5 1.26 11.97 -5.76
C ALA A 5 2.56 11.77 -4.98
N TYR A 6 3.71 11.91 -5.66
CA TYR A 6 5.02 11.87 -5.02
C TYR A 6 5.22 13.01 -4.02
N CYS A 7 4.77 14.23 -4.33
CA CYS A 7 4.80 15.35 -3.38
C CYS A 7 3.96 15.04 -2.13
N TYR A 8 2.73 14.53 -2.29
CA TYR A 8 1.91 14.11 -1.14
C TYR A 8 2.58 13.01 -0.31
N TYR A 9 3.19 12.02 -0.97
CA TYR A 9 3.94 10.96 -0.32
C TYR A 9 5.12 11.49 0.50
N MET A 10 5.88 12.45 -0.04
CA MET A 10 6.99 13.11 0.66
C MET A 10 6.52 14.01 1.80
N SER A 11 5.34 14.62 1.65
CA SER A 11 4.68 15.39 2.71
C SER A 11 3.97 14.52 3.75
N GLN A 12 4.10 13.18 3.68
CA GLN A 12 3.44 12.19 4.54
C GLN A 12 1.91 12.22 4.51
N ASP A 13 1.33 12.88 3.51
CA ASP A 13 -0.11 12.87 3.26
C ASP A 13 -0.46 11.63 2.43
N PHE A 14 -0.39 10.48 3.10
CA PHE A 14 -0.57 9.18 2.45
C PHE A 14 -2.00 8.95 1.96
N LEU A 15 -2.99 9.58 2.60
CA LEU A 15 -4.39 9.54 2.18
C LEU A 15 -4.58 10.21 0.82
N ASN A 16 -4.10 11.45 0.66
CA ASN A 16 -4.22 12.14 -0.64
C ASN A 16 -3.30 11.52 -1.69
N SER A 17 -2.11 11.06 -1.31
CA SER A 17 -1.23 10.26 -2.18
C SER A 17 -1.96 9.04 -2.75
N ALA A 18 -2.62 8.24 -1.90
CA ALA A 18 -3.37 7.06 -2.32
C ALA A 18 -4.49 7.44 -3.31
N ARG A 19 -5.25 8.51 -3.06
CA ARG A 19 -6.32 8.95 -3.97
C ARG A 19 -5.79 9.31 -5.36
N VAL A 20 -4.66 10.01 -5.44
CA VAL A 20 -4.06 10.37 -6.74
C VAL A 20 -3.49 9.13 -7.43
N TYR A 21 -2.81 8.23 -6.72
CA TYR A 21 -2.31 6.98 -7.28
C TYR A 21 -3.43 6.02 -7.71
N GLU A 22 -4.58 6.04 -7.04
CA GLU A 22 -5.76 5.26 -7.45
C GLU A 22 -6.32 5.75 -8.79
N GLN A 23 -6.40 7.06 -9.00
CA GLN A 23 -6.79 7.61 -10.29
C GLN A 23 -5.77 7.25 -11.36
N LEU A 24 -4.47 7.41 -11.07
CA LEU A 24 -3.39 7.05 -12.00
C LEU A 24 -3.41 5.58 -12.39
N SER A 25 -3.66 4.67 -11.44
CA SER A 25 -3.73 3.23 -11.74
C SER A 25 -4.96 2.83 -12.55
N LYS A 26 -6.04 3.61 -12.49
CA LYS A 26 -7.23 3.47 -13.34
C LYS A 26 -7.00 3.97 -14.76
N PHE A 27 -6.32 5.12 -14.92
CA PHE A 27 -6.03 5.70 -16.23
C PHE A 27 -4.88 5.00 -16.97
N TYR A 28 -3.88 4.50 -16.23
CA TYR A 28 -2.67 3.86 -16.76
C TYR A 28 -2.47 2.49 -16.09
N PRO A 29 -3.37 1.51 -16.32
CA PRO A 29 -3.32 0.20 -15.66
C PRO A 29 -2.10 -0.64 -16.02
N GLU A 30 -1.44 -0.33 -17.14
CA GLU A 30 -0.17 -0.93 -17.59
C GLU A 30 1.03 -0.52 -16.74
N VAL A 31 0.95 0.61 -16.04
CA VAL A 31 2.04 1.10 -15.18
C VAL A 31 1.91 0.48 -13.80
N THR A 32 2.57 -0.66 -13.61
CA THR A 32 2.63 -1.40 -12.34
C THR A 32 3.09 -0.53 -11.17
N GLU A 33 4.02 0.39 -11.42
CA GLU A 33 4.61 1.24 -10.39
C GLU A 33 3.57 2.09 -9.64
N TYR A 34 2.52 2.56 -10.32
CA TYR A 34 1.43 3.31 -9.68
C TYR A 34 0.63 2.45 -8.71
N LYS A 35 0.41 1.17 -9.02
CA LYS A 35 -0.24 0.22 -8.11
C LYS A 35 0.65 -0.09 -6.92
N LEU A 36 1.96 -0.19 -7.12
CA LEU A 36 2.92 -0.40 -6.03
C LEU A 36 2.91 0.78 -5.05
N TYR A 37 2.98 2.02 -5.57
CA TYR A 37 2.91 3.23 -4.73
C TYR A 37 1.54 3.42 -4.07
N LEU A 38 0.46 3.02 -4.73
CA LEU A 38 -0.88 2.98 -4.13
C LEU A 38 -0.91 2.04 -2.92
N ALA A 39 -0.41 0.81 -3.07
CA ALA A 39 -0.35 -0.15 -1.97
C ALA A 39 0.52 0.36 -0.81
N GLN A 40 1.67 0.96 -1.12
CA GLN A 40 2.55 1.56 -0.11
C GLN A 40 1.90 2.75 0.60
N SER A 41 1.14 3.58 -0.12
CA SER A 41 0.41 4.70 0.47
C SER A 41 -0.67 4.21 1.44
N HIS A 42 -1.46 3.19 1.04
CA HIS A 42 -2.43 2.58 1.95
C HIS A 42 -1.78 1.94 3.18
N TYR A 43 -0.66 1.24 3.00
CA TYR A 43 0.11 0.67 4.12
C TYR A 43 0.54 1.76 5.11
N LYS A 44 1.13 2.85 4.60
CA LYS A 44 1.57 3.97 5.44
C LYS A 44 0.43 4.75 6.07
N ASN A 45 -0.77 4.71 5.48
CA ASN A 45 -1.99 5.26 6.06
C ASN A 45 -2.63 4.35 7.12
N GLY A 46 -2.10 3.14 7.34
CA GLY A 46 -2.67 2.13 8.26
C GLY A 46 -3.81 1.30 7.66
N ASP A 47 -4.15 1.52 6.38
CA ASP A 47 -5.19 0.79 5.66
C ASP A 47 -4.67 -0.55 5.12
N PHE A 48 -4.29 -1.45 6.02
CA PHE A 48 -3.66 -2.72 5.70
C PHE A 48 -4.49 -3.61 4.75
N ASP A 49 -5.81 -3.64 4.92
CA ASP A 49 -6.70 -4.42 4.06
C ASP A 49 -6.72 -3.91 2.62
N GLN A 50 -6.69 -2.58 2.43
CA GLN A 50 -6.64 -1.98 1.10
C GLN A 50 -5.26 -2.16 0.47
N ALA A 51 -4.20 -2.01 1.25
CA ALA A 51 -2.84 -2.28 0.79
C ALA A 51 -2.72 -3.72 0.26
N LEU A 52 -3.22 -4.71 1.00
CA LEU A 52 -3.22 -6.12 0.56
C LEU A 52 -4.02 -6.32 -0.73
N LYS A 53 -5.23 -5.75 -0.83
CA LYS A 53 -6.03 -5.85 -2.07
C LYS A 53 -5.30 -5.29 -3.28
N VAL A 54 -4.64 -4.14 -3.14
CA VAL A 54 -3.89 -3.54 -4.24
C VAL A 54 -2.69 -4.42 -4.61
N THR A 55 -1.96 -4.98 -3.63
CA THR A 55 -0.84 -5.90 -3.91
C THR A 55 -1.26 -7.14 -4.72
N GLN A 56 -2.47 -7.67 -4.47
CA GLN A 56 -3.01 -8.83 -5.20
C GLN A 56 -3.34 -8.51 -6.67
N SER A 57 -3.58 -7.23 -6.99
CA SER A 57 -3.85 -6.79 -8.37
C SER A 57 -2.58 -6.60 -9.21
N ILE A 58 -1.40 -6.74 -8.61
CA ILE A 58 -0.10 -6.56 -9.28
C ILE A 58 0.41 -7.90 -9.79
N ASN A 59 0.34 -8.10 -11.12
CA ASN A 59 0.76 -9.32 -11.79
C ASN A 59 2.06 -9.14 -12.60
N ASP A 60 2.97 -8.30 -12.11
CA ASP A 60 4.23 -8.01 -12.80
C ASP A 60 5.40 -8.79 -12.17
N PRO A 61 6.08 -9.66 -12.94
CA PRO A 61 7.20 -10.48 -12.43
C PRO A 61 8.35 -9.64 -11.86
N SER A 62 8.62 -8.46 -12.45
CA SER A 62 9.73 -7.59 -12.00
C SER A 62 9.47 -6.98 -10.62
N SER A 63 8.21 -6.76 -10.28
CA SER A 63 7.76 -6.17 -9.01
C SER A 63 7.38 -7.22 -7.97
N GLN A 64 7.31 -8.50 -8.35
CA GLN A 64 6.81 -9.59 -7.50
C GLN A 64 7.55 -9.69 -6.17
N GLN A 65 8.87 -9.54 -6.15
CA GLN A 65 9.64 -9.58 -4.90
C GLN A 65 9.25 -8.43 -3.95
N LYS A 66 9.04 -7.22 -4.48
CA LYS A 66 8.61 -6.05 -3.69
C LYS A 66 7.20 -6.23 -3.15
N VAL A 67 6.32 -6.82 -3.96
CA VAL A 67 4.93 -7.15 -3.59
C VAL A 67 4.90 -8.16 -2.44
N ILE A 68 5.67 -9.25 -2.55
CA ILE A 68 5.78 -10.26 -1.49
C ILE A 68 6.32 -9.64 -0.20
N LEU A 69 7.38 -8.83 -0.30
CA LEU A 69 7.93 -8.15 0.88
C LEU A 69 6.88 -7.27 1.56
N LEU A 70 6.14 -6.47 0.79
CA LEU A 70 5.09 -5.60 1.32
C LEU A 70 3.96 -6.41 1.97
N GLN A 71 3.51 -7.50 1.35
CA GLN A 71 2.50 -8.40 1.92
C GLN A 71 2.96 -9.02 3.24
N SER A 72 4.22 -9.46 3.32
CA SER A 72 4.80 -10.04 4.54
C SER A 72 4.84 -9.02 5.67
N VAL A 73 5.29 -7.79 5.40
CA VAL A 73 5.33 -6.71 6.40
C VAL A 73 3.92 -6.36 6.89
N ILE A 74 2.94 -6.23 5.98
CA ILE A 74 1.55 -5.93 6.37
C ILE A 74 0.99 -7.02 7.29
N ARG A 75 1.22 -8.30 6.96
CA ARG A 75 0.73 -9.42 7.77
C ARG A 75 1.37 -9.46 9.15
N TYR A 76 2.67 -9.15 9.22
CA TYR A 76 3.40 -9.08 10.49
C TYR A 76 2.80 -8.00 11.41
N GLU A 77 2.63 -6.78 10.90
CA GLU A 77 2.03 -5.67 11.64
C GLU A 77 0.60 -5.99 12.10
N GLN A 78 -0.21 -6.62 11.24
CA GLN A 78 -1.56 -7.05 11.61
C GLN A 78 -1.55 -8.07 12.75
N ASP A 79 -0.65 -9.06 12.72
CA ASP A 79 -0.53 -10.09 13.75
C ASP A 79 -0.05 -9.51 15.09
N GLU A 80 0.94 -8.61 15.07
CA GLU A 80 1.39 -7.90 16.27
C GLU A 80 0.27 -7.07 16.91
N ILE A 81 -0.53 -6.37 16.10
CA ILE A 81 -1.69 -5.61 16.60
C ILE A 81 -2.73 -6.53 17.24
N GLN A 82 -2.98 -7.72 16.68
CA GLN A 82 -3.90 -8.70 17.27
C GLN A 82 -3.36 -9.27 18.58
N HIS A 83 -2.07 -9.62 18.61
CA HIS A 83 -1.40 -10.09 19.83
C HIS A 83 -1.45 -9.05 20.95
N ALA A 84 -1.10 -7.78 20.67
CA ALA A 84 -1.18 -6.69 21.65
C ALA A 84 -2.60 -6.50 22.20
N LYS A 85 -3.64 -6.61 21.36
CA LYS A 85 -5.04 -6.53 21.79
C LYS A 85 -5.45 -7.68 22.70
N SER A 86 -4.91 -8.89 22.48
CA SER A 86 -5.20 -10.04 23.34
C SER A 86 -4.62 -9.87 24.76
N LEU A 87 -3.40 -9.30 24.86
CA LEU A 87 -2.75 -9.00 26.14
C LEU A 87 -3.48 -7.93 26.95
N LEU A 88 -4.05 -6.91 26.30
CA LEU A 88 -4.84 -5.86 26.97
C LEU A 88 -6.19 -6.34 27.52
N ARG A 89 -6.65 -7.54 27.13
CA ARG A 89 -7.92 -8.11 27.59
C ARG A 89 -7.79 -9.06 28.79
N GLN A 90 -6.57 -9.33 29.26
CA GLN A 90 -6.29 -10.05 30.51
C GLN A 90 -6.17 -9.09 31.69
#